data_AF-A0A1Q6RWD3-F1
#
_entry.id   AF-A0A1Q6RWD3-F1
#
_cell.length_a   1.000
_cell.length_b   1.000
_cell.length_c   1.000
_cell.angle_alpha   90.00
_cell.angle_beta   90.00
_cell.angle_gamma   90.00
#
_symmetry.space_group_name_H-M   'P 1'
#
loop_
_entity.id
_entity.type
_entity.pdbx_description
1 polymer ?
#
loop_
_entity_poly.entity_id
_entity_poly.type
_entity_poly.pdbx_seq_one_letter_code
_entity_poly.pdbx_strand_id
1 'polypeptide(L)'
;MRYKDFYVRITPDKYIPRVDKKGDKILCEGFLIRIFADENGQDEIDNFTAAVGFEILEDSLAEAEQLAKDFIDCEGKFIDLKS
;
A
#
# COMPACT_ATOMS: atom_id res chain seq x y z
N MET A 1 8.19 5.24 6.28
CA MET A 1 8.05 6.71 6.22
C MET A 1 6.94 7.15 7.16
N ARG A 2 6.94 8.39 7.63
CA ARG A 2 5.78 9.00 8.31
C ARG A 2 5.01 9.85 7.30
N TYR A 3 3.69 9.74 7.29
CA TYR A 3 2.81 10.60 6.50
C TYR A 3 1.61 11.01 7.35
N LYS A 4 1.45 12.32 7.59
CA LYS A 4 0.49 12.86 8.56
C LYS A 4 0.67 12.21 9.94
N ASP A 5 -0.39 11.65 10.49
CA ASP A 5 -0.43 10.97 11.78
C ASP A 5 -0.15 9.47 11.70
N PHE A 6 0.18 8.96 10.50
CA PHE A 6 0.39 7.54 10.26
C PHE A 6 1.84 7.19 9.95
N TYR A 7 2.21 5.96 10.30
CA TYR A 7 3.49 5.36 9.97
C TYR A 7 3.30 4.31 8.89
N VAL A 8 4.04 4.44 7.78
CA VAL A 8 3.92 3.56 6.62
C VAL A 8 5.20 2.75 6.44
N ARG A 9 5.05 1.43 6.35
CA ARG A 9 6.14 0.50 6.00
C ARG A 9 5.88 -0.10 4.63
N ILE A 10 6.80 0.15 3.71
CA ILE A 10 6.78 -0.39 2.35
C ILE A 10 7.87 -1.44 2.26
N THR A 11 7.52 -2.66 1.85
CA THR A 11 8.46 -3.79 1.72
C THR A 11 8.28 -4.41 0.34
N PRO A 12 9.35 -4.65 -0.44
CA PRO A 12 9.21 -5.31 -1.73
C PRO A 12 8.66 -6.73 -1.56
N ASP A 13 7.76 -7.13 -2.45
CA ASP A 13 7.15 -8.45 -2.52
C ASP A 13 7.13 -8.95 -3.97
N LYS A 14 7.41 -10.23 -4.17
CA LYS A 14 7.50 -10.88 -5.49
C LYS A 14 6.33 -11.84 -5.77
N TYR A 15 5.44 -12.00 -4.80
CA TYR A 15 4.40 -13.03 -4.82
C TYR A 15 3.00 -12.43 -4.65
N ILE A 16 2.76 -11.26 -5.25
CA ILE A 16 1.47 -10.57 -5.17
C ILE A 16 0.51 -11.17 -6.21
N PRO A 17 -0.58 -11.85 -5.80
CA PRO A 17 -1.52 -12.45 -6.74
C PRO A 17 -2.38 -11.38 -7.43
N ARG A 18 -2.43 -11.41 -8.75
CA ARG A 18 -3.35 -10.63 -9.60
C ARG A 18 -3.96 -11.50 -10.68
N VAL A 19 -5.04 -10.99 -11.29
CA VAL A 19 -5.72 -11.65 -12.40
C VAL A 19 -5.43 -10.85 -13.66
N ASP A 20 -4.84 -11.51 -14.65
CA ASP A 20 -4.53 -10.86 -15.92
C ASP A 20 -5.81 -10.64 -16.77
N LYS A 21 -5.65 -10.02 -17.95
CA LYS A 21 -6.77 -9.74 -18.86
C LYS A 21 -7.47 -11.00 -19.40
N LYS A 22 -6.85 -12.17 -19.28
CA LYS A 22 -7.40 -13.46 -19.70
C LYS A 22 -8.10 -14.20 -18.57
N GLY A 23 -8.02 -13.68 -17.34
CA GLY A 23 -8.58 -14.33 -16.15
C GLY A 23 -7.57 -15.25 -15.45
N ASP A 24 -6.32 -15.30 -15.90
CA ASP A 24 -5.29 -16.16 -15.31
C ASP A 24 -4.72 -15.52 -14.05
N LYS A 25 -4.54 -16.35 -13.00
CA LYS A 25 -3.86 -15.91 -11.78
C LYS A 25 -2.37 -15.87 -12.02
N ILE A 26 -1.77 -14.70 -11.85
CA ILE A 26 -0.34 -14.45 -11.98
C ILE A 26 0.23 -13.89 -10.67
N LEU A 27 1.50 -14.15 -10.42
CA LEU A 27 2.25 -13.57 -9.32
C LEU A 27 3.08 -12.41 -9.85
N CYS A 28 2.86 -11.24 -9.29
CA CYS A 28 3.51 -9.99 -9.68
C CYS A 28 4.54 -9.57 -8.64
N GLU A 29 5.55 -8.86 -9.10
CA GLU A 29 6.43 -8.08 -8.25
C GLU A 29 5.76 -6.75 -7.87
N GLY A 30 6.24 -6.15 -6.78
CA GLY A 30 5.78 -4.86 -6.28
C GLY A 30 6.03 -4.73 -4.78
N PHE A 31 5.07 -4.21 -4.04
CA PHE A 31 5.26 -3.87 -2.63
C PHE A 31 4.08 -4.25 -1.75
N LEU A 32 4.39 -4.74 -0.54
CA LEU A 32 3.49 -4.76 0.60
C LEU A 32 3.59 -3.42 1.33
N ILE A 33 2.46 -2.74 1.46
CA ILE A 33 2.30 -1.45 2.13
C ILE A 33 1.49 -1.70 3.40
N ARG A 34 2.07 -1.35 4.55
CA ARG A 34 1.43 -1.46 5.87
C ARG A 34 1.37 -0.10 6.54
N ILE A 35 0.22 0.21 7.15
CA ILE A 35 -0.08 1.46 7.83
C ILE A 35 -0.26 1.17 9.31
N PHE A 36 0.41 1.96 10.14
CA PHE A 36 0.41 1.84 11.60
C PHE A 36 0.03 3.16 12.26
N ALA A 37 -0.61 3.06 13.43
CA ALA A 37 -0.89 4.21 14.31
C ALA A 37 0.37 4.67 15.06
N ASP A 38 1.34 3.77 15.25
CA ASP A 38 2.55 4.01 16.02
C ASP A 38 3.83 3.70 15.23
N GLU A 39 4.94 4.30 15.67
CA GLU A 39 6.24 4.15 15.00
C GLU A 39 6.87 2.76 15.18
N ASN A 40 6.54 2.06 16.27
CA ASN A 40 7.10 0.74 16.56
C ASN A 40 6.45 -0.35 15.70
N GLY A 41 5.36 -0.01 14.99
CA GLY A 41 4.63 -0.89 14.11
C GLY A 41 3.88 -2.00 14.85
N GLN A 42 3.37 -1.68 16.04
CA GLN A 42 2.60 -2.63 16.88
C GLN A 42 1.09 -2.55 16.60
N ASP A 43 0.59 -1.35 16.32
CA ASP A 43 -0.80 -1.06 16.03
C ASP A 43 -0.98 -0.90 14.51
N GLU A 44 -1.09 -2.04 13.81
CA GLU A 44 -1.38 -2.07 12.37
C GLU A 44 -2.85 -1.71 12.13
N ILE A 45 -3.07 -0.63 11.40
CA ILE A 45 -4.40 -0.13 11.05
C ILE A 45 -4.90 -0.82 9.78
N ASP A 46 -4.03 -0.92 8.77
CA ASP A 46 -4.38 -1.46 7.46
C ASP A 46 -3.14 -1.97 6.71
N ASN A 47 -3.35 -2.87 5.77
CA ASN A 47 -2.32 -3.34 4.86
C ASN A 47 -2.90 -3.66 3.48
N PHE A 48 -2.11 -3.35 2.45
CA PHE A 48 -2.46 -3.67 1.08
C PHE A 48 -1.21 -3.88 0.23
N THR A 49 -1.41 -4.35 -1.00
CA THR A 49 -0.32 -4.64 -1.94
C THR A 49 -0.45 -3.78 -3.19
N ALA A 50 0.68 -3.41 -3.75
CA ALA A 50 0.79 -2.70 -5.02
C ALA A 50 1.61 -3.55 -5.99
N ALA A 51 0.99 -4.02 -7.07
CA ALA A 51 1.65 -4.84 -8.09
C ALA A 51 2.07 -3.99 -9.30
N VAL A 52 3.27 -4.25 -9.81
CA VAL A 52 3.83 -3.63 -11.01
C VAL A 52 3.02 -4.06 -12.24
N GLY A 53 2.64 -3.08 -13.07
CA GLY A 53 1.75 -3.28 -14.20
C GLY A 53 0.25 -3.33 -13.83
N PHE A 54 -0.09 -3.12 -12.55
CA PHE A 54 -1.46 -3.04 -12.05
C PHE A 54 -1.71 -1.71 -11.33
N GLU A 55 -1.35 -1.62 -10.04
CA GLU A 55 -1.54 -0.42 -9.24
C GLU A 55 -0.37 0.57 -9.38
N ILE A 56 0.83 0.07 -9.66
CA ILE A 56 2.02 0.89 -9.98
C ILE A 56 2.54 0.52 -11.37
N LEU A 57 3.13 1.49 -12.06
CA LEU A 57 3.64 1.31 -13.42
C LEU A 57 5.04 0.70 -13.40
N GLU A 58 5.90 1.17 -12.49
CA GLU A 58 7.29 0.72 -12.34
C GLU A 58 7.55 0.15 -10.94
N ASP A 59 8.54 -0.74 -10.83
CA ASP A 59 9.04 -1.24 -9.53
C ASP A 59 9.86 -0.16 -8.82
N SER A 60 9.15 0.86 -8.34
CA SER A 60 9.73 2.07 -7.76
C SER A 60 9.14 2.35 -6.39
N LEU A 61 10.02 2.54 -5.41
CA LEU A 61 9.64 2.96 -4.07
C LEU A 61 8.86 4.29 -4.11
N ALA A 62 9.22 5.20 -5.02
CA ALA A 62 8.54 6.50 -5.14
C ALA A 62 7.06 6.34 -5.57
N GLU A 63 6.75 5.41 -6.46
CA GLU A 63 5.37 5.11 -6.84
C GLU A 63 4.59 4.46 -5.69
N ALA A 64 5.20 3.50 -5.00
CA ALA A 64 4.58 2.87 -3.83
C ALA A 64 4.33 3.88 -2.69
N GLU A 65 5.23 4.83 -2.47
CA GLU A 65 5.04 5.93 -1.53
C GLU A 65 3.90 6.85 -1.94
N GLN A 66 3.79 7.21 -3.23
CA GLN A 66 2.71 8.06 -3.71
C GLN A 66 1.35 7.35 -3.57
N LEU A 67 1.27 6.07 -3.93
CA LEU A 67 0.07 5.27 -3.75
C LEU A 67 -0.35 5.20 -2.28
N ALA A 68 0.60 5.02 -1.36
CA ALA A 68 0.31 5.02 0.07
C ALA A 68 -0.24 6.36 0.57
N LYS A 69 0.30 7.48 0.08
CA LYS A 69 -0.21 8.82 0.40
C LYS A 69 -1.62 9.02 -0.13
N ASP A 70 -1.87 8.65 -1.39
CA ASP A 70 -3.18 8.76 -2.02
C ASP A 70 -4.23 7.93 -1.29
N PHE A 71 -3.86 6.72 -0.85
CA PHE A 71 -4.71 5.86 -0.01
C PHE A 71 -5.05 6.53 1.32
N ILE A 72 -4.04 7.02 2.06
CA ILE A 72 -4.25 7.72 3.34
C ILE A 72 -5.06 9.01 3.16
N ASP A 73 -4.92 9.72 2.04
CA ASP A 73 -5.68 10.94 1.76
C ASP A 73 -7.14 10.65 1.40
N CYS A 74 -7.43 9.46 0.87
CA CYS A 74 -8.80 8.99 0.63
C CYS A 74 -9.44 8.43 1.91
N GLU A 75 -8.75 7.53 2.61
CA GLU A 75 -9.25 6.86 3.82
C GLU A 75 -9.24 7.76 5.05
N GLY A 76 -8.26 8.67 5.17
CA GLY A 76 -8.19 9.66 6.26
C GLY A 76 -9.45 10.52 6.35
N LYS A 77 -10.10 10.80 5.20
CA LYS A 77 -11.41 11.48 5.19
C LYS A 77 -12.48 10.69 5.96
N PHE A 78 -12.43 9.37 5.95
CA PHE A 78 -13.37 8.51 6.67
C PHE A 78 -13.01 8.32 8.15
N ILE A 79 -11.74 8.46 8.52
CA ILE A 79 -11.28 8.36 9.90
C ILE A 79 -11.64 9.62 10.69
N ASP A 80 -11.45 10.82 10.11
CA ASP A 80 -11.91 12.10 10.70
C ASP A 80 -13.44 12.14 10.92
N LEU A 81 -14.22 11.42 10.12
CA LEU A 81 -15.68 11.34 10.23
C LEU A 81 -16.20 10.40 11.33
N LYS A 82 -15.33 9.56 11.92
CA LYS A 82 -15.71 8.61 12.97
C LYS A 82 -15.42 9.11 14.39
N SER A 83 -14.89 10.33 14.53
CA SER A 83 -14.58 10.94 15.83
C SER A 83 -15.70 11.81 16.38
#